data_AF-A0A2V9ZGC9-F1
#
_entry.id   AF-A0A2V9ZGC9-F1
#
_cell.length_a   1.000
_cell.length_b   1.000
_cell.length_c   1.000
_cell.angle_alpha   90.00
_cell.angle_beta   90.00
_cell.angle_gamma   90.00
#
_symmetry.space_group_name_H-M   'P 1'
#
loop_
_entity.id
_entity.type
_entity.pdbx_description
1 polymer ?
#
loop_
_entity_poly.entity_id
_entity_poly.type
_entity_poly.pdbx_seq_one_letter_code
_entity_poly.pdbx_strand_id
1 'polypeptide(L)'
;DVSGPFHSAGFNLIGKKDGGTGFAAATDKKGTIVSPLNPMLSLKGLRDNGGPTQTVALVAGSPAIDKGTSAGLTGTLTTDQRGFARKVDNSGIANATGGDGTDIGAFEFGAH
;
A
#
# COMPACT_ATOMS: atom_id res chain seq x y z
N ASP A 1 -16.30 -2.25 3.82
CA ASP A 1 -14.84 -2.44 3.67
C ASP A 1 -14.30 -2.78 5.05
N VAL A 2 -14.33 -1.82 5.96
CA VAL A 2 -13.99 -2.02 7.38
C VAL A 2 -15.18 -1.78 8.29
N SER A 3 -15.23 -2.43 9.45
CA SER A 3 -16.27 -2.23 10.48
C SER A 3 -15.67 -2.30 11.87
N GLY A 4 -16.04 -1.37 12.75
CA GLY A 4 -15.57 -1.32 14.14
C GLY A 4 -14.34 -0.43 14.38
N PRO A 5 -13.81 -0.42 15.62
CA PRO A 5 -12.65 0.39 15.96
C PRO A 5 -11.34 -0.26 15.52
N PHE A 6 -10.43 0.53 14.96
CA PHE A 6 -9.08 0.12 14.57
C PHE A 6 -8.03 0.99 15.29
N HIS A 7 -6.88 0.40 15.57
CA HIS A 7 -5.68 1.15 15.97
C HIS A 7 -4.75 1.22 14.78
N SER A 8 -4.72 2.36 14.10
CA SER A 8 -3.88 2.58 12.93
C SER A 8 -2.47 3.02 13.35
N ALA A 9 -1.45 2.37 12.80
CA ALA A 9 -0.07 2.84 12.81
C ALA A 9 0.28 3.70 11.58
N GLY A 10 -0.71 4.06 10.77
CA GLY A 10 -0.54 4.73 9.49
C GLY A 10 -0.33 3.78 8.31
N PHE A 11 -0.13 4.38 7.12
CA PHE A 11 0.21 3.70 5.87
C PHE A 11 -0.82 2.66 5.41
N ASN A 12 -2.09 2.83 5.78
CA ASN A 12 -3.18 1.97 5.32
C ASN A 12 -3.80 2.50 4.03
N LEU A 13 -4.38 1.61 3.23
CA LEU A 13 -5.21 1.97 2.07
C LEU A 13 -6.59 1.32 2.20
N ILE A 14 -7.62 2.13 2.36
CA ILE A 14 -8.99 1.72 2.62
C ILE A 14 -9.89 2.30 1.54
N GLY A 15 -10.61 1.45 0.81
CA GLY A 15 -11.51 1.89 -0.24
C GLY A 15 -12.70 2.69 0.31
N LYS A 16 -13.28 2.24 1.42
CA LYS A 16 -14.43 2.90 2.08
C LYS A 16 -14.32 2.81 3.60
N LYS A 17 -13.91 3.90 4.27
CA LYS A 17 -13.72 3.85 5.73
C LYS A 17 -15.03 3.85 6.52
N ASP A 18 -16.17 4.15 5.91
CA ASP A 18 -17.47 4.20 6.60
C ASP A 18 -17.83 2.84 7.19
N GLY A 19 -18.15 2.82 8.49
CA GLY A 19 -18.30 1.62 9.30
C GLY A 19 -17.10 1.38 10.23
N GLY A 20 -15.92 1.88 9.87
CA GLY A 20 -14.71 1.82 10.68
C GLY A 20 -14.32 3.16 11.31
N THR A 21 -13.64 3.12 12.45
CA THR A 21 -13.00 4.28 13.08
C THR A 21 -11.51 4.01 13.35
N GLY A 22 -10.71 5.06 13.56
CA GLY A 22 -9.30 4.93 13.98
C GLY A 22 -8.25 5.05 12.88
N PHE A 23 -8.63 5.08 11.59
CA PHE A 23 -7.74 5.45 10.47
C PHE A 23 -7.55 6.98 10.38
N ALA A 24 -6.88 7.53 11.39
CA ALA A 24 -6.69 8.98 11.58
C ALA A 24 -5.29 9.48 11.22
N ALA A 25 -4.33 8.59 10.93
CA ALA A 25 -2.99 9.00 10.57
C ALA A 25 -3.01 9.73 9.22
N ALA A 26 -2.17 10.76 9.06
CA ALA A 26 -2.05 11.50 7.80
C ALA A 26 -1.59 10.61 6.62
N THR A 27 -0.93 9.49 6.94
CA THR A 27 -0.46 8.49 5.99
C THR A 27 -1.53 7.45 5.63
N ASP A 28 -2.69 7.44 6.30
CA ASP A 28 -3.82 6.59 5.91
C ASP A 28 -4.53 7.16 4.67
N LYS A 29 -4.55 6.38 3.59
CA LYS A 29 -5.33 6.63 2.39
C LYS A 29 -6.71 6.02 2.54
N LYS A 30 -7.75 6.84 2.44
CA LYS A 30 -9.12 6.38 2.69
C LYS A 30 -10.14 7.07 1.79
N GLY A 31 -11.05 6.28 1.24
CA GLY A 31 -12.26 6.78 0.59
C GLY A 31 -13.48 6.69 1.50
N THR A 32 -14.63 7.03 0.93
CA THR A 32 -15.93 6.89 1.58
C THR A 32 -16.92 6.10 0.72
N ILE A 33 -18.09 5.77 1.24
CA ILE A 33 -19.17 5.15 0.46
C ILE A 33 -19.57 6.01 -0.73
N VAL A 34 -19.61 7.34 -0.55
CA VAL A 34 -20.00 8.30 -1.59
C VAL A 34 -18.87 8.68 -2.54
N SER A 35 -17.62 8.51 -2.12
CA SER A 35 -16.43 8.70 -2.96
C SER A 35 -15.38 7.64 -2.63
N PRO A 36 -15.55 6.41 -3.15
CA PRO A 36 -14.65 5.31 -2.84
C PRO A 36 -13.25 5.56 -3.41
N LEU A 37 -12.22 5.26 -2.61
CA LEU A 37 -10.86 5.32 -3.08
C LEU A 37 -10.56 4.06 -3.89
N ASN A 38 -10.29 4.22 -5.18
CA ASN A 38 -9.87 3.10 -6.02
C ASN A 38 -8.40 2.76 -5.70
N PRO A 39 -8.08 1.53 -5.27
CA PRO A 39 -6.70 1.14 -4.97
C PRO A 39 -5.82 1.02 -6.23
N MET A 40 -6.44 1.02 -7.42
CA MET A 40 -5.75 0.89 -8.72
C MET A 40 -4.81 -0.33 -8.72
N LEU A 41 -5.41 -1.47 -8.42
CA LEU A 41 -4.79 -2.79 -8.54
C LEU A 41 -5.03 -3.35 -9.94
N SER A 42 -4.11 -4.19 -10.40
CA SER A 42 -4.26 -4.92 -11.65
C SER A 42 -5.55 -5.74 -11.64
N LEU A 43 -6.39 -5.54 -12.66
CA LEU A 43 -7.64 -6.30 -12.84
C LEU A 43 -7.40 -7.80 -13.08
N LYS A 44 -6.15 -8.21 -13.33
CA LYS A 44 -5.77 -9.62 -13.47
C LYS A 44 -5.81 -10.37 -12.14
N GLY A 45 -5.94 -9.66 -11.01
CA GLY A 45 -5.99 -10.23 -9.66
C GLY A 45 -4.65 -10.84 -9.25
N LEU A 46 -4.71 -11.91 -8.44
CA LEU A 46 -3.54 -12.69 -8.04
C LEU A 46 -2.88 -13.31 -9.27
N ARG A 47 -1.59 -13.04 -9.45
CA ARG A 47 -0.77 -13.59 -10.52
C ARG A 47 0.61 -13.95 -10.03
N ASP A 48 1.26 -14.84 -10.76
CA ASP A 48 2.70 -15.03 -10.64
C ASP A 48 3.38 -13.78 -11.22
N ASN A 49 3.91 -12.95 -10.32
CA ASN A 49 4.66 -11.75 -10.66
C ASN A 49 6.16 -11.94 -10.35
N GLY A 50 6.65 -13.19 -10.39
CA GLY A 50 8.07 -13.54 -10.22
C GLY A 50 8.49 -13.94 -8.81
N GLY A 51 7.53 -14.30 -7.94
CA GLY A 51 7.77 -14.58 -6.52
C GLY A 51 7.32 -15.97 -6.08
N PRO A 52 7.61 -16.37 -4.82
CA PRO A 52 7.22 -17.68 -4.29
C PRO A 52 5.70 -17.83 -4.09
N THR A 53 4.96 -16.72 -4.09
CA THR A 53 3.50 -16.70 -4.01
C THR A 53 2.91 -15.70 -4.99
N GLN A 54 1.64 -15.90 -5.37
CA GLN A 54 0.93 -14.94 -6.20
C GLN A 54 0.73 -13.61 -5.47
N THR A 55 0.86 -12.50 -6.20
CA THR A 55 0.62 -11.13 -5.71
C THR A 55 -0.35 -10.40 -6.62
N VAL A 56 -0.93 -9.30 -6.14
CA VAL A 56 -1.70 -8.37 -6.97
C VAL A 56 -0.83 -7.16 -7.27
N ALA A 57 -0.49 -6.95 -8.55
CA ALA A 57 0.33 -5.82 -8.96
C ALA A 57 -0.42 -4.49 -8.86
N LEU A 58 0.30 -3.41 -8.54
CA LEU A 58 -0.18 -2.04 -8.67
C LEU A 58 -0.16 -1.62 -10.15
N VAL A 59 -1.10 -0.76 -10.56
CA VAL A 59 -1.00 -0.07 -11.86
C VAL A 59 -0.49 1.35 -11.67
N ALA A 60 0.10 1.91 -12.73
CA ALA A 60 0.64 3.27 -12.70
C ALA A 60 -0.42 4.28 -12.22
N GLY A 61 -0.01 5.18 -11.31
CA GLY A 61 -0.88 6.16 -10.68
C GLY A 61 -1.62 5.64 -9.44
N SER A 62 -1.38 4.40 -9.00
CA SER A 62 -2.03 3.87 -7.80
C SER A 62 -1.75 4.73 -6.56
N PRO A 63 -2.77 5.00 -5.72
CA PRO A 63 -2.59 5.71 -4.46
C PRO A 63 -1.77 4.93 -3.42
N ALA A 64 -1.38 3.69 -3.71
CA ALA A 64 -0.43 2.93 -2.90
C ALA A 64 1.03 3.30 -3.18
N ILE A 65 1.34 3.87 -4.35
CA ILE A 65 2.71 4.07 -4.82
C ILE A 65 3.43 5.15 -4.00
N ASP A 66 4.59 4.82 -3.43
CA ASP A 66 5.39 5.64 -2.50
C ASP A 66 4.62 6.12 -1.26
N LYS A 67 3.49 5.48 -0.94
CA LYS A 67 2.62 5.88 0.19
C LYS A 67 2.76 4.99 1.41
N GLY A 68 3.73 4.08 1.43
CA GLY A 68 4.03 3.15 2.50
C GLY A 68 5.32 3.46 3.25
N THR A 69 5.78 2.45 3.99
CA THR A 69 7.09 2.43 4.66
C THR A 69 7.63 1.01 4.69
N SER A 70 8.96 0.84 4.61
CA SER A 70 9.61 -0.45 4.85
C SER A 70 9.78 -0.79 6.34
N ALA A 71 9.45 0.14 7.24
CA ALA A 71 9.46 -0.08 8.69
C ALA A 71 8.38 -1.09 9.09
N GLY A 72 8.78 -2.34 9.27
CA GLY A 72 7.94 -3.42 9.77
C GLY A 72 7.96 -3.50 11.30
N LEU A 73 7.08 -4.35 11.84
CA LEU A 73 6.92 -4.53 13.28
C LEU A 73 8.21 -4.97 14.00
N THR A 74 9.04 -5.77 13.32
CA THR A 74 10.27 -6.36 13.89
C THR A 74 11.54 -5.82 13.22
N GLY A 75 11.45 -4.71 12.49
CA GLY A 75 12.59 -4.10 11.80
C GLY A 75 12.28 -3.72 10.35
N THR A 76 13.31 -3.35 9.61
CA THR A 76 13.20 -2.92 8.21
C THR A 76 13.01 -4.12 7.29
N LEU A 77 11.93 -4.11 6.52
CA LEU A 77 11.70 -5.05 5.44
C LEU A 77 12.64 -4.72 4.27
N THR A 78 13.42 -5.70 3.81
CA THR A 78 14.36 -5.52 2.71
C THR A 78 13.78 -5.94 1.36
N THR A 79 12.77 -6.80 1.37
CA THR A 79 12.11 -7.30 0.16
C THR A 79 10.59 -7.20 0.25
N ASP A 80 9.94 -7.09 -0.91
CA ASP A 80 8.50 -7.32 -1.02
C ASP A 80 8.19 -8.83 -1.05
N GLN A 81 6.92 -9.20 -1.19
CA GLN A 81 6.52 -10.63 -1.14
C GLN A 81 7.11 -11.45 -2.31
N ARG A 82 7.55 -10.81 -3.39
CA ARG A 82 8.19 -11.47 -4.53
C ARG A 82 9.67 -11.76 -4.28
N GLY A 83 10.28 -11.12 -3.28
CA GLY A 83 11.72 -11.18 -3.01
C GLY A 83 12.52 -10.07 -3.68
N PHE A 84 11.87 -9.11 -4.35
CA PHE A 84 12.53 -7.93 -4.92
C PHE A 84 12.68 -6.83 -3.87
N ALA A 85 13.53 -5.83 -4.13
CA ALA A 85 13.77 -4.73 -3.19
C ALA A 85 12.47 -4.09 -2.69
N ARG A 86 12.34 -3.91 -1.36
CA ARG A 86 11.14 -3.32 -0.74
C ARG A 86 11.02 -1.82 -0.94
N LYS A 87 12.12 -1.12 -1.21
CA LYS A 87 12.13 0.33 -1.40
C LYS A 87 12.48 0.63 -2.85
N VAL A 88 11.53 1.18 -3.59
CA VAL A 88 11.76 1.71 -4.93
C VAL A 88 11.13 3.08 -5.01
N ASP A 89 11.91 4.10 -4.65
CA ASP A 89 11.46 5.49 -4.70
C ASP A 89 11.21 5.91 -6.17
N ASN A 90 9.95 6.14 -6.51
CA ASN A 90 9.59 6.68 -7.81
C ASN A 90 9.66 8.22 -7.77
N SER A 91 10.83 8.79 -8.10
CA SER A 91 11.12 10.24 -8.07
C SER A 91 10.06 11.24 -8.61
N GLY A 92 9.13 10.79 -9.47
CA GLY A 92 7.99 11.59 -9.93
C GLY A 92 6.80 11.64 -8.97
N ILE A 93 6.85 10.92 -7.85
CA ILE A 93 5.80 10.77 -6.86
C ILE A 93 6.40 11.14 -5.50
N ALA A 94 5.81 12.12 -4.82
CA ALA A 94 6.30 12.49 -3.50
C ALA A 94 6.01 11.37 -2.48
N ASN A 95 7.00 10.98 -1.69
CA ASN A 95 6.82 10.01 -0.61
C ASN A 95 5.76 10.47 0.39
N ALA A 96 5.07 9.52 1.04
CA ALA A 96 4.25 9.85 2.21
C ALA A 96 5.12 10.49 3.31
N THR A 97 4.54 11.37 4.13
CA THR A 97 5.26 11.96 5.27
C THR A 97 5.76 10.86 6.20
N GLY A 98 7.07 10.77 6.40
CA GLY A 98 7.70 9.71 7.18
C GLY A 98 7.77 8.34 6.48
N GLY A 99 7.33 8.26 5.22
CA GLY A 99 7.59 7.12 4.33
C GLY A 99 8.96 7.21 3.67
N ASP A 100 9.35 6.14 2.98
CA ASP A 100 10.71 5.93 2.46
C ASP A 100 10.74 5.49 0.98
N GLY A 101 9.69 5.81 0.23
CA GLY A 101 9.51 5.38 -1.17
C GLY A 101 9.10 3.91 -1.28
N THR A 102 8.46 3.39 -0.23
CA THR A 102 7.88 2.04 -0.23
C THR A 102 6.41 2.12 -0.62
N ASP A 103 5.90 1.13 -1.34
CA ASP A 103 4.49 1.03 -1.66
C ASP A 103 3.65 0.40 -0.54
N ILE A 104 2.38 0.81 -0.41
CA ILE A 104 1.44 0.12 0.47
C ILE A 104 1.09 -1.25 -0.12
N GLY A 105 1.36 -2.33 0.63
CA GLY A 105 0.95 -3.69 0.28
C GLY A 105 2.13 -4.65 0.08
N ALA A 106 1.86 -5.76 -0.61
CA ALA A 106 2.80 -6.87 -0.79
C ALA A 106 3.64 -6.78 -2.07
N PHE A 107 3.38 -5.79 -2.92
CA PHE A 107 3.99 -5.62 -4.24
C PHE A 107 4.60 -4.22 -4.34
N GLU A 108 5.85 -4.16 -4.78
CA GLU A 108 6.59 -2.91 -5.02
C GLU A 108 6.63 -2.53 -6.51
N PHE A 109 6.02 -1.40 -6.87
CA PHE A 109 6.00 -0.90 -8.23
C PHE A 109 7.41 -0.53 -8.71
N GLY A 110 7.80 -1.07 -9.86
CA GLY A 110 9.12 -0.84 -10.45
C GLY A 110 10.23 -1.77 -9.94
N ALA A 111 10.00 -2.58 -8.91
CA ALA A 111 10.99 -3.58 -8.48
C ALA A 111 11.02 -4.81 -9.41
N HIS A 112 12.23 -5.22 -9.82
CA HIS A 112 12.54 -6.30 -10.76
C HIS A 112 13.90 -6.95 -10.46
#